data_AF-A0A2Y9Q7H0-F1
#
_entry.id   AF-A0A2Y9Q7H0-F1
#
_cell.length_a   1.000
_cell.length_b   1.000
_cell.length_c   1.000
_cell.angle_alpha   90.00
_cell.angle_beta   90.00
_cell.angle_gamma   90.00
#
_symmetry.space_group_name_H-M   'P 1'
#
loop_
_entity.id
_entity.type
_entity.pdbx_description
1 polymer ?
#
loop_
_entity_poly.entity_id
_entity_poly.type
_entity_poly.pdbx_seq_one_letter_code
_entity_poly.pdbx_strand_id
1 'polypeptide(L)'
;MANRGPSYGLSREVQEKIEQKYDADLENKLVDWIILQCAEDIQHPPPGRAHFQKWLMDGTVLCKLINSLYPPGQEPIPKISESKMAFKQMEQISQFLKAAEIYGVRTTDIFQTVDLWEGKDMAAVQRTLMALGSVAVTKDDGCYRGEPSWFHRKAQQNRRGFSEEQLRQGQNVIGLQMGSNKGASQAGMTGYGMPRQIM
;
A
#
# COMPACT_ATOMS: atom_id res chain seq x y z
N MET A 1 8.83 -22.56 25.15
CA MET A 1 8.27 -22.44 23.78
C MET A 1 9.14 -23.28 22.87
N ALA A 2 8.51 -24.08 22.02
CA ALA A 2 9.09 -25.31 21.48
C ALA A 2 10.28 -25.06 20.54
N ASN A 3 11.40 -25.75 20.82
CA ASN A 3 12.47 -25.97 19.86
C ASN A 3 11.86 -26.65 18.62
N ARG A 4 11.56 -25.87 17.58
CA ARG A 4 11.22 -26.45 16.27
C ARG A 4 12.49 -27.00 15.67
N GLY A 5 12.51 -28.31 15.45
CA GLY A 5 13.60 -28.97 14.74
C GLY A 5 13.71 -28.50 13.28
N PRO A 6 14.79 -28.88 12.58
CA PRO A 6 14.98 -28.51 11.18
C PRO A 6 13.77 -28.93 10.34
N SER A 7 13.38 -28.08 9.38
CA SER A 7 12.34 -28.44 8.41
C SER A 7 12.93 -29.38 7.37
N TYR A 8 12.19 -30.42 6.99
CA TYR A 8 12.61 -31.42 6.00
C TYR A 8 11.57 -31.55 4.87
N GLY A 9 12.02 -32.02 3.70
CA GLY A 9 11.18 -32.27 2.53
C GLY A 9 10.45 -31.02 2.04
N LEU A 10 9.17 -31.17 1.72
CA LEU A 10 8.31 -30.09 1.21
C LEU A 10 8.31 -28.84 2.10
N SER A 11 8.33 -29.00 3.42
CA SER A 11 8.36 -27.87 4.36
C SER A 11 9.63 -27.02 4.22
N ARG A 12 10.76 -27.67 3.92
CA ARG A 12 12.03 -26.97 3.67
C ARG A 12 12.00 -26.24 2.33
N GLU A 13 11.50 -26.88 1.27
CA GLU A 13 11.39 -26.26 -0.05
C GLU A 13 10.46 -25.03 -0.04
N VAL A 14 9.37 -25.10 0.72
CA VAL A 14 8.46 -23.95 0.92
C VAL A 14 9.19 -22.83 1.65
N GLN A 15 9.94 -23.15 2.71
CA GLN A 15 10.72 -22.16 3.46
C GLN A 15 11.79 -21.51 2.57
N GLU A 16 12.54 -22.29 1.77
CA GLU A 16 13.53 -21.77 0.84
C GLU A 16 12.91 -20.83 -0.21
N LYS A 17 11.71 -21.16 -0.72
CA LYS A 17 10.97 -20.26 -1.64
C LYS A 17 10.48 -18.98 -0.98
N ILE A 18 10.14 -19.02 0.31
CA ILE A 18 9.79 -17.81 1.07
C ILE A 18 11.03 -16.95 1.26
N GLU A 19 12.15 -17.56 1.63
CA GLU A 19 13.42 -16.87 1.82
C GLU A 19 13.96 -16.24 0.55
N GLN A 20 13.74 -16.86 -0.62
CA GLN A 20 14.07 -16.27 -1.92
C GLN A 20 13.29 -14.99 -2.25
N LYS A 21 12.13 -14.76 -1.62
CA LYS A 21 11.35 -13.51 -1.82
C LYS A 21 11.88 -12.35 -0.98
N TYR A 22 12.80 -12.64 -0.06
CA TYR A 22 13.41 -11.63 0.78
C TYR A 22 14.42 -10.81 -0.04
N ASP A 23 14.29 -9.50 0.00
CA ASP A 23 15.11 -8.58 -0.79
C ASP A 23 15.98 -7.71 0.14
N ALA A 24 17.30 -7.79 0.00
CA ALA A 24 18.24 -7.06 0.84
C ALA A 24 18.28 -5.55 0.52
N ASP A 25 18.08 -5.16 -0.74
CA ASP A 25 18.03 -3.75 -1.12
C ASP A 25 16.74 -3.11 -0.58
N LEU A 26 15.65 -3.88 -0.59
CA LEU A 26 14.39 -3.48 0.03
C LEU A 26 14.52 -3.31 1.55
N GLU A 27 15.30 -4.16 2.23
CA GLU A 27 15.59 -4.03 3.66
C GLU A 27 16.22 -2.67 3.96
N ASN A 28 17.31 -2.33 3.29
CA ASN A 28 18.04 -1.07 3.52
C ASN A 28 17.11 0.14 3.32
N LYS A 29 16.35 0.13 2.24
CA LYS A 29 15.38 1.18 1.92
C LYS A 29 14.27 1.32 2.98
N LEU A 30 13.78 0.19 3.51
CA LEU A 30 12.79 0.20 4.59
C LEU A 30 13.38 0.72 5.90
N VAL A 31 14.63 0.35 6.22
CA VAL A 31 15.34 0.85 7.39
C VAL A 31 15.50 2.38 7.31
N ASP A 32 15.99 2.89 6.18
CA ASP A 32 16.17 4.32 5.94
C ASP A 32 14.85 5.08 6.09
N TRP A 33 13.77 4.54 5.50
CA TRP A 33 12.44 5.12 5.64
C TRP A 33 11.95 5.14 7.08
N ILE A 34 12.05 4.04 7.82
CA ILE A 34 11.58 3.97 9.21
C ILE A 34 12.31 4.99 10.09
N ILE A 35 13.62 5.14 9.89
CA ILE A 35 14.43 6.10 10.65
C ILE A 35 14.00 7.53 10.34
N LEU A 36 13.86 7.88 9.07
CA LEU A 36 13.42 9.23 8.65
C LEU A 36 11.99 9.55 9.11
N GLN A 37 11.11 8.54 9.11
CA GLN A 37 9.72 8.69 9.46
C GLN A 37 9.51 8.87 10.97
N CYS A 38 10.23 8.10 11.80
CA CYS A 38 10.13 8.15 13.27
C CYS A 38 10.89 9.33 13.91
N ALA A 39 11.80 9.97 13.17
CA ALA A 39 12.48 11.24 13.45
C ALA A 39 13.29 11.40 14.76
N GLU A 40 13.16 10.53 15.78
CA GLU A 40 13.90 10.64 17.04
C GLU A 40 14.35 9.27 17.60
N ASP A 41 15.64 9.17 17.95
CA ASP A 41 16.29 8.12 18.75
C ASP A 41 16.23 6.66 18.25
N ILE A 42 16.08 6.42 16.95
CA ILE A 42 16.19 5.05 16.41
C ILE A 42 17.59 4.81 15.84
N GLN A 43 18.33 3.90 16.48
CA GLN A 43 19.61 3.44 15.98
C GLN A 43 19.44 2.65 14.69
N HIS A 44 20.29 2.95 13.71
CA HIS A 44 20.35 2.18 12.47
C HIS A 44 20.86 0.75 12.76
N PRO A 45 20.07 -0.30 12.49
CA PRO A 45 20.53 -1.67 12.68
C PRO A 45 21.63 -2.02 11.68
N PRO A 46 22.56 -2.93 12.00
CA PRO A 46 23.45 -3.51 11.00
C PRO A 46 22.63 -4.18 9.88
N PRO A 47 23.13 -4.21 8.63
CA PRO A 47 22.42 -4.87 7.55
C PRO A 47 22.27 -6.37 7.82
N GLY A 48 21.21 -6.94 7.26
CA GLY A 48 20.96 -8.37 7.26
C GLY A 48 19.70 -8.77 8.03
N ARG A 49 18.98 -9.73 7.45
CA ARG A 49 17.69 -10.26 7.92
C ARG A 49 17.60 -10.49 9.42
N ALA A 50 18.64 -11.09 10.03
CA ALA A 50 18.62 -11.42 11.45
C ALA A 50 18.68 -10.16 12.35
N HIS A 51 19.40 -9.13 11.92
CA HIS A 51 19.47 -7.86 12.64
C HIS A 51 18.16 -7.08 12.48
N PHE A 52 17.63 -7.02 11.26
CA PHE A 52 16.34 -6.39 10.98
C PHE A 52 15.19 -7.03 11.75
N GLN A 53 15.15 -8.37 11.82
CA GLN A 53 14.19 -9.08 12.66
C GLN A 53 14.32 -8.66 14.13
N LYS A 54 15.52 -8.73 14.71
CA LYS A 54 15.73 -8.39 16.13
C LYS A 54 15.36 -6.94 16.45
N TRP A 55 15.60 -6.04 15.51
CA TRP A 55 15.27 -4.61 15.64
C TRP A 55 13.76 -4.36 15.69
N LEU A 56 12.97 -5.09 14.89
CA LEU A 56 11.51 -4.95 14.85
C LEU A 56 10.77 -5.87 15.83
N MET A 57 11.43 -6.92 16.34
CA MET A 57 10.82 -7.99 17.15
C MET A 57 10.18 -7.51 18.46
N ASP A 58 10.69 -6.42 19.05
CA ASP A 58 10.09 -5.84 20.26
C ASP A 58 8.75 -5.16 19.97
N GLY A 59 8.47 -4.80 18.71
CA GLY A 59 7.24 -4.13 18.27
C GLY A 59 7.23 -2.62 18.50
N THR A 60 8.15 -2.10 19.32
CA THR A 60 8.22 -0.68 19.68
C THR A 60 8.52 0.24 18.48
N VAL A 61 9.47 -0.15 17.62
CA VAL A 61 9.77 0.57 16.37
C VAL A 61 8.56 0.61 15.43
N LEU A 62 7.84 -0.50 15.31
CA LEU A 62 6.63 -0.58 14.47
C LEU A 62 5.50 0.30 15.00
N CYS A 63 5.30 0.32 16.32
CA CYS A 63 4.31 1.20 16.95
C CYS A 63 4.68 2.68 16.76
N LYS A 64 5.96 3.05 16.90
CA LYS A 64 6.44 4.41 16.62
C LYS A 64 6.21 4.79 15.16
N LEU A 65 6.52 3.88 14.23
CA LEU A 65 6.31 4.08 12.80
C LEU A 65 4.86 4.39 12.48
N ILE A 66 3.91 3.56 12.91
CA ILE A 66 2.50 3.80 12.60
C ILE A 66 1.99 5.08 13.28
N ASN A 67 2.40 5.37 14.52
CA ASN A 67 1.99 6.61 15.19
C ASN A 67 2.48 7.86 14.46
N SER A 68 3.70 7.84 13.93
CA SER A 68 4.26 8.99 13.20
C SER A 68 3.55 9.28 11.87
N LEU A 69 2.79 8.32 11.34
CA LEU A 69 1.95 8.50 10.16
C LEU A 69 0.59 9.14 10.47
N TYR A 70 0.31 9.42 11.74
CA TYR A 70 -0.87 10.16 12.19
C TYR A 70 -0.47 11.54 12.70
N PRO A 71 -1.38 12.52 12.61
CA PRO A 71 -1.15 13.83 13.20
C PRO A 71 -1.08 13.73 14.74
N PRO A 72 -0.38 14.67 15.40
CA PRO A 72 -0.24 14.68 16.86
C PRO A 72 -1.61 14.61 17.56
N GLY A 73 -1.77 13.65 18.47
CA GLY A 73 -3.00 13.44 19.23
C GLY A 73 -4.03 12.49 18.59
N GLN A 74 -3.79 11.98 17.37
CA GLN A 74 -4.60 10.92 16.75
C GLN A 74 -3.85 9.59 16.64
N GLU A 75 -2.85 9.39 17.49
CA GLU A 75 -2.02 8.20 17.47
C GLU A 75 -2.86 6.94 17.81
N PRO A 76 -2.82 5.90 16.95
CA PRO A 76 -3.57 4.68 17.20
C PRO A 76 -3.05 3.90 18.42
N ILE A 77 -1.77 4.07 18.79
CA ILE A 77 -1.11 3.32 19.86
C ILE A 77 -0.51 4.29 20.88
N PRO A 78 -1.28 4.81 21.84
CA PRO A 78 -0.82 5.89 22.73
C PRO A 78 0.21 5.45 23.78
N LYS A 79 0.36 4.13 24.03
CA LYS A 79 1.24 3.61 25.08
C LYS A 79 2.21 2.57 24.52
N ILE A 80 3.43 3.02 24.22
CA ILE A 80 4.54 2.17 23.80
C ILE A 80 5.41 1.91 25.03
N SER A 81 5.66 0.65 25.35
CA SER A 81 6.41 0.26 26.56
C SER A 81 7.33 -0.89 26.25
N GLU A 82 8.63 -0.64 26.29
CA GLU A 82 9.64 -1.69 26.06
C GLU A 82 9.51 -2.79 27.11
N SER A 83 9.49 -4.05 26.67
CA SER A 83 9.42 -5.18 27.59
C SER A 83 10.08 -6.42 27.03
N LYS A 84 10.92 -7.04 27.85
CA LYS A 84 11.54 -8.35 27.54
C LYS A 84 10.56 -9.53 27.58
N MET A 85 9.29 -9.30 27.94
CA MET A 85 8.28 -10.34 28.01
C MET A 85 7.74 -10.66 26.62
N ALA A 86 7.95 -11.89 26.14
CA ALA A 86 7.50 -12.37 24.83
C ALA A 86 6.02 -12.04 24.53
N PHE A 87 5.13 -12.24 25.50
CA PHE A 87 3.71 -11.93 25.35
C PHE A 87 3.44 -10.44 25.08
N LYS A 88 4.17 -9.54 25.74
CA LYS A 88 4.03 -8.09 25.53
C LYS A 88 4.53 -7.66 24.15
N GLN A 89 5.65 -8.22 23.69
CA GLN A 89 6.19 -7.97 22.36
C GLN A 89 5.21 -8.43 21.27
N MET A 90 4.67 -9.64 21.41
CA MET A 90 3.66 -10.18 20.51
C MET A 90 2.39 -9.31 20.45
N GLU A 91 1.95 -8.82 21.61
CA GLU A 91 0.79 -7.93 21.71
C GLU A 91 1.06 -6.56 21.06
N GLN A 92 2.26 -5.99 21.21
CA GLN A 92 2.64 -4.75 20.52
C GLN A 92 2.66 -4.90 19.00
N ILE A 93 3.23 -5.99 18.50
CA ILE A 93 3.18 -6.32 17.07
C ILE A 93 1.71 -6.43 16.62
N SER A 94 0.85 -7.12 17.39
CA SER A 94 -0.59 -7.24 17.08
C SER A 94 -1.30 -5.88 17.02
N GLN A 95 -0.98 -4.94 17.91
CA GLN A 95 -1.51 -3.58 17.89
C GLN A 95 -1.09 -2.82 16.63
N PHE A 96 0.18 -2.93 16.24
CA PHE A 96 0.65 -2.37 14.97
C PHE A 96 -0.12 -2.93 13.77
N LEU A 97 -0.32 -4.25 13.71
CA LEU A 97 -1.01 -4.89 12.57
C LEU A 97 -2.46 -4.39 12.44
N LYS A 98 -3.18 -4.28 13.56
CA LYS A 98 -4.53 -3.69 13.60
C LYS A 98 -4.53 -2.24 13.12
N ALA A 99 -3.58 -1.44 13.60
CA ALA A 99 -3.45 -0.05 13.19
C ALA A 99 -3.11 0.09 11.69
N ALA A 100 -2.25 -0.78 11.15
CA ALA A 100 -1.91 -0.81 9.73
C ALA A 100 -3.10 -1.20 8.84
N GLU A 101 -3.93 -2.15 9.29
CA GLU A 101 -5.19 -2.51 8.63
C GLU A 101 -6.14 -1.31 8.56
N ILE A 102 -6.38 -0.65 9.70
CA ILE A 102 -7.22 0.56 9.79
C ILE A 102 -6.65 1.70 8.95
N TYR A 103 -5.33 1.82 8.88
CA TYR A 103 -4.67 2.82 8.04
C TYR A 103 -4.92 2.58 6.53
N GLY A 104 -5.27 1.36 6.12
CA GLY A 104 -5.64 1.02 4.74
C GLY A 104 -4.70 0.02 4.06
N VAL A 105 -3.83 -0.65 4.83
CA VAL A 105 -3.10 -1.82 4.32
C VAL A 105 -4.09 -2.97 4.12
N ARG A 106 -4.00 -3.65 2.97
CA ARG A 106 -4.88 -4.80 2.70
C ARG A 106 -4.49 -5.96 3.60
N THR A 107 -5.47 -6.69 4.13
CA THR A 107 -5.25 -7.87 4.98
C THR A 107 -4.40 -8.95 4.33
N THR A 108 -4.43 -9.07 2.99
CA THR A 108 -3.57 -9.99 2.23
C THR A 108 -2.07 -9.63 2.29
N ASP A 109 -1.77 -8.36 2.55
CA ASP A 109 -0.42 -7.82 2.60
C ASP A 109 0.06 -7.71 4.06
N ILE A 110 -0.77 -8.03 5.07
CA ILE A 110 -0.45 -7.96 6.51
C ILE A 110 0.16 -9.29 6.97
N PHE A 111 1.34 -9.22 7.59
CA PHE A 111 2.02 -10.38 8.17
C PHE A 111 1.38 -10.83 9.50
N GLN A 112 1.70 -12.04 9.96
CA GLN A 112 1.26 -12.54 11.27
C GLN A 112 2.36 -12.35 12.32
N THR A 113 2.00 -12.16 13.60
CA THR A 113 2.97 -11.96 14.69
C THR A 113 4.12 -12.98 14.71
N VAL A 114 3.86 -14.24 14.36
CA VAL A 114 4.86 -15.31 14.29
C VAL A 114 5.88 -15.13 13.15
N ASP A 115 5.50 -14.44 12.08
CA ASP A 115 6.36 -14.21 10.91
C ASP A 115 7.54 -13.30 11.28
N LEU A 116 7.27 -12.30 12.14
CA LEU A 116 8.29 -11.40 12.69
C LEU A 116 8.94 -11.97 13.96
N TRP A 117 8.15 -12.41 14.94
CA TRP A 117 8.69 -12.79 16.25
C TRP A 117 9.50 -14.09 16.19
N GLU A 118 9.03 -15.11 15.46
CA GLU A 118 9.79 -16.35 15.22
C GLU A 118 10.62 -16.28 13.93
N GLY A 119 10.46 -15.24 13.10
CA GLY A 119 11.23 -15.04 11.87
C GLY A 119 10.85 -15.98 10.71
N LYS A 120 9.62 -16.52 10.71
CA LYS A 120 9.15 -17.50 9.71
C LYS A 120 9.06 -16.93 8.31
N ASP A 121 8.55 -15.71 8.16
CA ASP A 121 8.36 -15.07 6.86
C ASP A 121 8.71 -13.57 6.95
N MET A 122 10.01 -13.27 6.93
CA MET A 122 10.49 -11.88 6.91
C MET A 122 10.15 -11.17 5.60
N ALA A 123 9.88 -11.90 4.51
CA ALA A 123 9.45 -11.30 3.24
C ALA A 123 8.00 -10.77 3.36
N ALA A 124 7.12 -11.42 4.14
CA ALA A 124 5.82 -10.87 4.49
C ALA A 124 5.94 -9.55 5.27
N VAL A 125 6.87 -9.46 6.22
CA VAL A 125 7.13 -8.22 6.97
C VAL A 125 7.54 -7.08 6.03
N GLN A 126 8.47 -7.33 5.11
CA GLN A 126 8.87 -6.35 4.09
C GLN A 126 7.68 -5.91 3.22
N ARG A 127 6.85 -6.87 2.78
CA ARG A 127 5.64 -6.56 1.98
C ARG A 127 4.64 -5.69 2.73
N THR A 128 4.39 -5.95 4.02
CA THR A 128 3.49 -5.14 4.83
C THR A 128 4.02 -3.71 4.98
N LEU A 129 5.31 -3.54 5.27
CA LEU A 129 5.93 -2.22 5.42
C LEU A 129 5.92 -1.44 4.09
N MET A 130 6.21 -2.10 2.98
CA MET A 130 6.09 -1.51 1.64
C MET A 130 4.66 -1.11 1.30
N ALA A 131 3.68 -1.93 1.67
CA ALA A 131 2.27 -1.63 1.48
C ALA A 131 1.83 -0.44 2.35
N LEU A 132 2.35 -0.34 3.58
CA LEU A 132 2.10 0.77 4.50
C LEU A 132 2.66 2.08 3.95
N GLY A 133 3.94 2.11 3.55
CA GLY A 133 4.56 3.30 2.95
C GLY A 133 3.86 3.74 1.66
N SER A 134 3.45 2.78 0.82
CA SER A 134 2.65 3.07 -0.38
C SER A 134 1.30 3.71 -0.06
N VAL A 135 0.62 3.27 1.00
CA VAL A 135 -0.64 3.92 1.46
C VAL A 135 -0.36 5.31 2.00
N ALA A 136 0.72 5.48 2.78
CA ALA A 136 1.09 6.77 3.35
C ALA A 136 1.37 7.83 2.27
N VAL A 137 2.20 7.51 1.27
CA VAL A 137 2.50 8.41 0.14
C VAL A 137 1.24 8.71 -0.70
N THR A 138 0.24 7.83 -0.67
CA THR A 138 -1.02 8.03 -1.41
C THR A 138 -2.00 8.96 -0.69
N LYS A 139 -1.99 8.97 0.65
CA LYS A 139 -2.92 9.80 1.43
C LYS A 139 -2.58 11.29 1.37
N ASP A 140 -1.31 11.64 1.18
CA ASP A 140 -0.83 13.03 1.06
C ASP A 140 -1.34 13.95 2.20
N ASP A 141 -1.36 13.42 3.42
CA ASP A 141 -1.84 14.08 4.64
C ASP A 141 -0.77 14.96 5.31
N GLY A 142 0.41 15.10 4.69
CA GLY A 142 1.55 15.83 5.22
C GLY A 142 2.27 15.16 6.40
N CYS A 143 1.84 13.96 6.81
CA CYS A 143 2.48 13.23 7.92
C CYS A 143 3.60 12.29 7.43
N TYR A 144 3.59 11.91 6.15
CA TYR A 144 4.66 11.15 5.53
C TYR A 144 5.96 11.97 5.43
N ARG A 145 7.09 11.33 5.77
CA ARG A 145 8.45 11.87 5.72
C ARG A 145 9.34 10.89 4.95
N GLY A 146 10.25 11.44 4.15
CA GLY A 146 11.17 10.68 3.31
C GLY A 146 10.89 10.86 1.81
N GLU A 147 11.64 10.14 0.99
CA GLU A 147 11.56 10.28 -0.47
C GLU A 147 10.30 9.60 -1.01
N PRO A 148 9.41 10.30 -1.73
CA PRO A 148 8.21 9.68 -2.30
C PRO A 148 8.50 8.61 -3.36
N SER A 149 9.69 8.65 -3.99
CA SER A 149 10.14 7.65 -4.97
C SER A 149 10.35 6.26 -4.38
N TRP A 150 10.41 6.19 -3.04
CA TRP A 150 10.60 4.92 -2.36
C TRP A 150 9.36 4.04 -2.40
N PHE A 151 8.18 4.62 -2.53
CA PHE A 151 6.92 3.87 -2.56
C PHE A 151 6.11 4.20 -3.80
N HIS A 152 5.28 3.26 -4.21
CA HIS A 152 4.39 3.46 -5.34
C HIS A 152 3.06 4.01 -4.83
N ARG A 153 2.55 5.08 -5.44
CA ARG A 153 1.20 5.56 -5.13
C ARG A 153 0.17 4.51 -5.54
N LYS A 154 -0.73 4.16 -4.63
CA LYS A 154 -1.87 3.30 -4.92
C LYS A 154 -2.90 4.08 -5.72
N ALA A 155 -3.59 3.39 -6.63
CA ALA A 155 -4.68 3.97 -7.38
C ALA A 155 -5.82 4.34 -6.43
N GLN A 156 -6.23 5.61 -6.44
CA GLN A 156 -7.40 6.09 -5.71
C GLN A 156 -8.63 6.06 -6.62
N GLN A 157 -9.78 5.70 -6.06
CA GLN A 157 -11.03 5.74 -6.80
C GLN A 157 -11.39 7.20 -7.10
N ASN A 158 -11.39 7.58 -8.37
CA ASN A 158 -11.93 8.86 -8.80
C ASN A 158 -13.44 8.73 -9.05
N ARG A 159 -14.24 8.91 -7.99
CA ARG A 159 -15.70 8.93 -8.09
C ARG A 159 -16.14 10.27 -8.67
N ARG A 160 -16.47 10.28 -9.97
CA ARG A 160 -17.01 11.46 -10.65
C ARG A 160 -18.45 11.67 -10.22
N GLY A 161 -18.72 12.73 -9.46
CA GLY A 161 -20.07 13.21 -9.24
C GLY A 161 -20.49 14.10 -10.41
N PHE A 162 -21.60 13.76 -11.06
CA PHE A 162 -22.23 14.62 -12.06
C PHE A 162 -23.39 15.37 -11.39
N SER A 163 -23.61 16.63 -11.76
CA SER A 163 -24.80 17.34 -11.30
C SER A 163 -26.07 16.74 -11.90
N GLU A 164 -27.22 16.89 -11.23
CA GLU A 164 -28.50 16.43 -11.78
C GLU A 164 -28.78 17.03 -13.16
N GLU A 165 -28.45 18.30 -13.37
CA GLU A 165 -28.59 18.96 -14.67
C GLU A 165 -27.68 18.32 -15.74
N GLN A 166 -26.45 17.95 -15.39
CA GLN A 166 -25.54 17.26 -16.31
C GLN A 166 -26.01 15.84 -16.64
N LEU A 167 -26.58 15.13 -15.67
CA LEU A 167 -27.22 13.82 -15.89
C LEU A 167 -28.45 13.95 -16.79
N ARG A 168 -29.28 14.98 -16.59
CA ARG A 168 -30.47 15.27 -17.41
C ARG A 168 -30.10 15.66 -18.84
N GLN A 169 -29.07 16.47 -19.02
CA GLN A 169 -28.52 16.77 -20.35
C GLN A 169 -28.00 15.52 -21.04
N GLY A 170 -27.38 14.59 -20.30
CA GLY A 170 -26.94 13.30 -20.80
C GLY A 170 -28.06 12.44 -21.37
N GLN A 171 -29.27 12.48 -20.79
CA GLN A 171 -30.44 11.74 -21.31
C GLN A 171 -30.89 12.25 -22.69
N ASN A 172 -30.61 13.52 -23.00
CA ASN A 172 -30.95 14.12 -24.29
C ASN A 172 -29.88 13.88 -25.37
N VAL A 173 -28.76 13.23 -25.03
CA VAL A 173 -27.71 12.89 -25.99
C VAL A 173 -28.06 11.57 -26.67
N ILE A 174 -28.51 11.65 -27.92
CA ILE A 174 -28.76 10.48 -28.76
C ILE A 174 -27.41 9.84 -29.12
N GLY A 175 -27.22 8.57 -28.73
CA GLY A 175 -25.99 7.83 -29.04
C GLY A 175 -25.79 7.63 -30.54
N LEU A 176 -24.53 7.60 -30.98
CA LEU A 176 -24.13 7.47 -32.39
C LEU A 176 -24.76 6.26 -33.12
N GLN A 177 -25.13 5.20 -32.39
CA GLN A 177 -25.80 4.03 -32.96
C GLN A 177 -27.24 4.29 -33.42
N MET A 178 -27.89 5.33 -32.89
CA MET A 178 -29.24 5.76 -33.29
C MET A 178 -29.22 6.78 -34.43
N GLY A 179 -28.05 6.99 -35.06
CA GLY A 179 -27.84 7.97 -36.11
C GLY A 179 -27.38 9.33 -35.56
N SER A 180 -26.47 9.98 -36.29
CA SER A 180 -25.98 11.33 -35.96
C SER A 180 -26.51 12.33 -36.98
N ASN A 181 -27.13 13.41 -36.50
CA ASN A 181 -27.48 14.55 -37.34
C ASN A 181 -26.33 15.56 -37.50
N LYS A 182 -25.16 15.27 -36.91
CA LYS A 182 -23.98 16.16 -36.93
C LYS A 182 -22.97 15.82 -38.03
N GLY A 183 -23.12 14.69 -38.72
CA GLY A 183 -22.36 14.34 -39.91
C GLY A 183 -23.29 14.26 -41.12
N ALA A 184 -22.95 14.95 -42.20
CA ALA A 184 -23.76 15.19 -43.39
C ALA A 184 -25.00 16.10 -43.16
N SER A 185 -24.78 17.42 -43.15
CA SER A 185 -25.87 18.35 -43.47
C SER A 185 -26.18 18.22 -44.96
N GLN A 186 -27.45 18.33 -45.35
CA GLN A 186 -27.89 18.37 -46.75
C GLN A 186 -27.36 19.63 -47.50
N ALA A 187 -26.56 20.48 -46.85
CA ALA A 187 -25.96 21.65 -47.46
C ALA A 187 -24.97 21.19 -48.54
N GLY A 188 -25.35 21.37 -49.81
CA GLY A 188 -24.55 20.99 -50.98
C GLY A 188 -24.94 19.67 -51.65
N MET A 189 -25.91 18.91 -51.12
CA MET A 189 -26.48 17.77 -51.87
C MET A 189 -27.50 18.29 -52.88
N THR A 190 -27.23 18.08 -54.16
CA THR A 190 -28.15 18.41 -55.25
C THR A 190 -29.45 17.61 -55.10
N GLY A 191 -30.60 18.28 -55.09
CA GLY A 191 -31.89 17.61 -54.99
C GLY A 191 -32.12 16.58 -56.10
N TYR A 192 -32.93 15.56 -55.81
CA TYR A 192 -33.35 14.56 -56.81
C TYR A 192 -33.94 15.27 -58.04
N GLY A 193 -33.36 15.01 -59.22
CA GLY A 193 -33.82 15.57 -60.50
C GLY A 193 -32.95 16.69 -61.11
N MET A 194 -31.80 17.04 -60.50
CA MET A 194 -30.87 17.99 -61.13
C MET A 194 -30.22 17.40 -62.40
N PRO A 195 -30.24 18.11 -63.54
CA PRO A 195 -29.63 17.63 -64.78
C PRO A 195 -28.10 17.58 -64.66
N ARG A 196 -27.49 16.53 -65.22
CA ARG A 196 -26.03 16.38 -65.26
C ARG A 196 -25.42 17.49 -66.12
N GLN A 197 -24.51 18.30 -65.55
CA GLN A 197 -23.67 19.17 -66.36
C GLN A 197 -22.67 18.30 -67.12
N ILE A 198 -22.80 18.29 -68.44
CA ILE A 198 -21.87 17.66 -69.37
C ILE A 198 -21.02 18.80 -69.93
N MET A 199 -19.70 18.72 -69.74
CA MET A 199 -18.73 19.58 -70.40
C MET A 199 -17.89 18.73 -71.35
#